data_AF-A0A9P0JDN1-F1
#
_entry.id   AF-A0A9P0JDN1-F1
#
_cell.length_a   1.000
_cell.length_b   1.000
_cell.length_c   1.000
_cell.angle_alpha   90.00
_cell.angle_beta   90.00
_cell.angle_gamma   90.00
#
_symmetry.space_group_name_H-M   'P 1'
#
loop_
_entity.id
_entity.type
_entity.pdbx_description
1 polymer ?
#
loop_
_entity_poly.entity_id
_entity_poly.type
_entity_poly.pdbx_seq_one_letter_code
_entity_poly.pdbx_strand_id
1 'polypeptide(L)'
;MEPVFVYGTLKRNQPNNYCLNDTENGCAVFRSVAVTINKYPLVISTKFNIPFLLQKEGTGHEIKGEIYDVDTTMLEFLDDFENHPDFYKRQKIQVKLPNGDINDCWVYLLPKYPDSYLSLQYFDNYDSCGEHGLSYVTRYQRDPNDELSFPNWKSSN
;
A
#
# COMPACT_ATOMS: atom_id res chain seq x y z
N MET A 1 -12.17 -16.18 3.77
CA MET A 1 -11.61 -14.84 4.00
C MET A 1 -10.11 -14.95 3.86
N GLU A 2 -9.50 -14.01 3.16
CA GLU A 2 -8.07 -13.93 2.90
C GLU A 2 -7.48 -12.77 3.72
N PRO A 3 -6.34 -12.97 4.41
CA PRO A 3 -5.71 -11.89 5.18
C PRO A 3 -4.93 -10.96 4.24
N VAL A 4 -5.23 -9.66 4.30
CA VAL A 4 -4.57 -8.60 3.55
C VAL A 4 -3.87 -7.65 4.52
N PHE A 5 -2.58 -7.41 4.29
CA PHE A 5 -1.76 -6.45 5.01
C PHE A 5 -1.75 -5.11 4.28
N VAL A 6 -2.27 -4.07 4.93
CA VAL A 6 -2.30 -2.69 4.43
C VAL A 6 -1.30 -1.82 5.21
N TYR A 7 -0.50 -1.05 4.49
CA TYR A 7 0.55 -0.20 5.06
C TYR A 7 0.36 1.30 4.79
N GLY A 8 -0.46 1.64 3.78
CA GLY A 8 -0.63 2.99 3.26
C GLY A 8 -2.01 3.59 3.53
N THR A 9 -2.63 4.13 2.48
CA THR A 9 -3.87 4.92 2.55
C THR A 9 -5.12 4.16 2.98
N LEU A 10 -5.07 2.82 2.99
CA LEU A 10 -6.19 1.96 3.38
C LEU A 10 -6.25 1.71 4.91
N LYS A 11 -5.18 2.01 5.66
CA LYS A 11 -5.17 1.86 7.12
C LYS A 11 -6.26 2.72 7.79
N ARG A 12 -6.64 2.37 9.02
CA ARG A 12 -7.56 3.19 9.83
C ARG A 12 -7.06 4.63 9.93
N ASN A 13 -8.00 5.56 9.88
CA ASN A 13 -7.75 7.00 9.88
C ASN A 13 -6.94 7.52 8.67
N GLN A 14 -6.77 6.72 7.62
CA GLN A 14 -6.16 7.16 6.36
C GLN A 14 -7.24 7.41 5.28
N PRO A 15 -6.92 8.20 4.24
CA PRO A 15 -7.93 8.75 3.33
C PRO A 15 -8.79 7.72 2.58
N ASN A 16 -8.28 6.52 2.32
CA ASN A 16 -8.99 5.49 1.56
C ASN A 16 -9.59 4.39 2.46
N ASN A 17 -9.58 4.56 3.79
CA ASN A 17 -10.15 3.56 4.70
C ASN A 17 -11.65 3.32 4.47
N TYR A 18 -12.37 4.31 3.93
CA TYR A 18 -13.78 4.16 3.58
C TYR A 18 -14.04 2.99 2.62
N CYS A 19 -13.10 2.67 1.73
CA CYS A 19 -13.22 1.55 0.80
C CYS A 19 -13.39 0.20 1.51
N LEU A 20 -12.70 0.00 2.64
CA LEU A 20 -12.78 -1.24 3.43
C LEU A 20 -14.06 -1.33 4.27
N ASN A 21 -14.69 -0.20 4.58
CA ASN A 21 -15.91 -0.14 5.38
C ASN A 21 -17.18 -0.13 4.53
N ASP A 22 -17.05 0.05 3.23
CA ASP A 22 -18.15 0.08 2.29
C ASP A 22 -18.57 -1.35 1.91
N THR A 23 -19.76 -1.73 2.34
CA THR A 23 -20.33 -3.07 2.11
C THR A 23 -20.64 -3.36 0.65
N GLU A 24 -20.73 -2.34 -0.21
CA GLU A 24 -20.89 -2.54 -1.66
C GLU A 24 -19.61 -3.11 -2.30
N ASN A 25 -18.44 -2.85 -1.70
CA ASN A 25 -17.15 -3.35 -2.18
C ASN A 25 -16.85 -4.77 -1.67
N GLY A 26 -17.64 -5.30 -0.74
CA GLY A 26 -17.44 -6.60 -0.08
C GLY A 26 -17.26 -6.48 1.43
N CYS A 27 -16.68 -7.49 2.05
CA CYS A 27 -16.47 -7.54 3.50
C CYS A 27 -14.99 -7.45 3.85
N ALA A 28 -14.61 -6.48 4.71
CA ALA A 28 -13.30 -6.42 5.34
C ALA A 28 -13.46 -6.32 6.86
N VAL A 29 -12.79 -7.21 7.60
CA VAL A 29 -12.80 -7.21 9.07
C VAL A 29 -11.40 -6.96 9.58
N PHE A 30 -11.24 -5.89 10.37
CA PHE A 30 -9.95 -5.62 11.04
C PHE A 30 -9.60 -6.79 11.95
N ARG A 31 -8.39 -7.35 11.77
CA ARG A 31 -7.89 -8.48 12.54
C ARG A 31 -6.87 -8.05 13.58
N SER A 32 -5.82 -7.35 13.17
CA SER A 32 -4.74 -6.93 14.06
C SER A 32 -3.84 -5.88 13.41
N VAL A 33 -3.02 -5.20 14.23
CA VAL A 33 -1.84 -4.50 13.71
C VAL A 33 -0.72 -5.52 13.47
N ALA A 34 0.19 -5.25 12.55
CA ALA A 34 1.33 -6.12 12.29
C ALA A 34 2.53 -5.36 11.73
N VAL A 35 3.68 -6.02 11.71
CA VAL A 35 4.91 -5.49 11.14
C VAL A 35 5.50 -6.51 10.16
N THR A 36 6.01 -6.09 9.01
CA THR A 36 6.67 -7.02 8.07
C THR A 36 7.90 -7.65 8.71
N ILE A 37 8.14 -8.95 8.45
CA ILE A 37 9.36 -9.62 8.92
C ILE A 37 10.56 -9.10 8.13
N ASN A 38 10.42 -9.05 6.81
CA ASN A 38 11.47 -8.57 5.94
C ASN A 38 11.38 -7.05 5.81
N LYS A 39 12.53 -6.44 5.55
CA LYS A 39 12.62 -5.00 5.32
C LYS A 39 12.18 -4.68 3.89
N TYR A 40 11.44 -3.59 3.76
CA TYR A 40 11.04 -3.04 2.46
C TYR A 40 11.25 -1.52 2.43
N PRO A 41 11.59 -0.94 1.26
CA PRO A 41 11.57 0.50 1.10
C PRO A 41 10.12 0.97 0.94
N LEU A 42 9.61 1.66 1.95
CA LEU A 42 8.39 2.44 1.84
C LEU A 42 8.77 3.89 1.58
N VAL A 43 8.41 4.41 0.41
CA VAL A 43 8.72 5.78 0.00
C VAL A 43 7.42 6.55 -0.25
N ILE A 44 7.46 7.85 0.01
CA ILE A 44 6.39 8.77 -0.40
C ILE A 44 6.91 9.50 -1.64
N SER A 45 6.17 9.40 -2.75
CA SER A 45 6.57 10.01 -4.01
C SER A 45 5.36 10.52 -4.80
N THR A 46 5.63 11.14 -5.96
CA THR A 46 4.70 11.89 -6.83
C THR A 46 4.21 13.21 -6.23
N LYS A 47 3.61 14.07 -7.06
CA LYS A 47 2.94 15.31 -6.63
C LYS A 47 1.78 15.06 -5.64
N PHE A 48 1.34 13.83 -5.49
CA PHE A 48 0.18 13.45 -4.67
C PHE A 48 0.55 12.73 -3.37
N ASN A 49 1.84 12.63 -3.06
CA ASN A 49 2.35 12.04 -1.82
C ASN A 49 1.82 10.62 -1.57
N ILE A 50 1.86 9.80 -2.62
CA ILE A 50 1.37 8.42 -2.55
C ILE A 50 2.44 7.56 -1.88
N PRO A 51 2.08 6.73 -0.87
CA PRO A 51 2.99 5.75 -0.32
C PRO A 51 3.17 4.58 -1.29
N PHE A 52 4.42 4.28 -1.66
CA PHE A 52 4.79 3.13 -2.46
C PHE A 52 5.67 2.18 -1.63
N LEU A 53 5.23 0.93 -1.50
CA LEU A 53 6.06 -0.14 -0.97
C LEU A 53 6.78 -0.83 -2.13
N LEU A 54 8.09 -0.59 -2.26
CA LEU A 54 8.86 -1.11 -3.37
C LEU A 54 9.13 -2.60 -3.19
N GLN A 55 9.02 -3.37 -4.27
CA GLN A 55 9.35 -4.79 -4.28
C GLN A 55 10.87 -5.02 -4.24
N LYS A 56 11.51 -4.65 -3.12
CA LYS A 56 12.95 -4.79 -2.87
C LYS A 56 13.20 -5.27 -1.44
N GLU A 57 13.01 -6.55 -1.24
CA GLU A 57 13.22 -7.19 0.05
C GLU A 57 14.65 -6.96 0.57
N GLY A 58 14.79 -6.78 1.89
CA GLY A 58 16.06 -6.58 2.57
C GLY A 58 16.57 -5.14 2.60
N THR A 59 15.87 -4.21 1.95
CA THR A 59 16.20 -2.77 1.93
C THR A 59 15.15 -1.99 2.73
N GLY A 60 15.52 -0.85 3.34
CA GLY A 60 14.57 0.00 4.07
C GLY A 60 14.30 -0.47 5.49
N HIS A 61 13.02 -0.55 5.87
CA HIS A 61 12.59 -0.81 7.24
C HIS A 61 11.58 -1.95 7.33
N GLU A 62 11.38 -2.46 8.53
CA GLU A 62 10.22 -3.28 8.85
C GLU A 62 8.98 -2.38 8.86
N ILE A 63 7.98 -2.70 8.06
CA ILE A 63 6.85 -1.80 7.78
C ILE A 63 5.70 -2.11 8.72
N LYS A 64 5.22 -1.09 9.43
CA LYS A 64 4.05 -1.15 10.30
C LYS A 64 2.78 -0.98 9.49
N GLY A 65 1.82 -1.87 9.72
CA GLY A 65 0.54 -1.85 9.03
C GLY A 65 -0.55 -2.60 9.80
N GLU A 66 -1.62 -2.90 9.09
CA GLU A 66 -2.82 -3.52 9.64
C GLU A 66 -3.22 -4.72 8.79
N ILE A 67 -3.73 -5.76 9.43
CA ILE A 67 -4.27 -6.95 8.78
C ILE A 67 -5.79 -6.84 8.78
N TYR A 68 -6.38 -7.03 7.61
CA TYR A 68 -7.81 -7.18 7.40
C TYR A 68 -8.08 -8.56 6.82
N ASP A 69 -9.02 -9.30 7.42
CA ASP A 69 -9.57 -10.50 6.80
C ASP A 69 -10.65 -10.05 5.81
N VAL A 70 -10.44 -10.27 4.52
CA VAL A 70 -11.34 -9.82 3.45
C VAL A 70 -12.03 -11.00 2.76
N ASP A 71 -13.24 -10.81 2.26
CA ASP A 71 -13.86 -11.78 1.35
C ASP A 71 -13.31 -11.66 -0.08
N THR A 72 -13.72 -12.58 -0.95
CA THR A 72 -13.26 -12.59 -2.35
C THR A 72 -13.68 -11.33 -3.09
N THR A 73 -14.88 -10.82 -2.85
CA THR A 73 -15.41 -9.60 -3.48
C THR A 73 -14.56 -8.39 -3.14
N MET A 74 -14.23 -8.19 -1.86
CA MET A 74 -13.36 -7.11 -1.41
C MET A 74 -11.94 -7.26 -1.96
N LEU A 75 -11.45 -8.50 -2.08
CA LEU A 75 -10.12 -8.75 -2.64
C LEU A 75 -10.05 -8.40 -4.14
N GLU A 76 -11.09 -8.71 -4.91
CA GLU A 76 -11.22 -8.32 -6.32
C GLU A 76 -11.34 -6.79 -6.46
N PHE A 77 -12.14 -6.15 -5.63
CA PHE A 77 -12.23 -4.69 -5.58
C PHE A 77 -10.87 -4.05 -5.29
N LEU A 78 -10.10 -4.58 -4.33
CA LEU A 78 -8.78 -4.06 -3.99
C LEU A 78 -7.79 -4.25 -5.14
N ASP A 79 -7.87 -5.36 -5.88
CA ASP A 79 -7.04 -5.57 -7.07
C ASP A 79 -7.32 -4.52 -8.15
N ASP A 80 -8.59 -4.24 -8.43
CA ASP A 80 -8.99 -3.19 -9.38
C ASP A 80 -8.60 -1.80 -8.87
N PHE A 81 -8.81 -1.55 -7.57
CA PHE A 81 -8.50 -0.28 -6.93
C PHE A 81 -7.01 0.05 -7.00
N GLU A 82 -6.14 -0.93 -6.76
CA GLU A 82 -4.68 -0.80 -6.82
C GLU A 82 -4.11 -1.01 -8.23
N ASN A 83 -4.97 -1.19 -9.23
CA ASN A 83 -4.59 -1.41 -10.63
C ASN A 83 -3.62 -2.59 -10.78
N HIS A 84 -3.94 -3.69 -10.12
CA HIS A 84 -3.24 -4.97 -10.22
C HIS A 84 -3.59 -5.68 -11.55
N PRO A 85 -2.61 -6.30 -12.26
CA PRO A 85 -1.19 -6.45 -11.97
C PRO A 85 -0.27 -5.40 -12.61
N ASP A 86 -0.83 -4.40 -13.28
CA ASP A 86 -0.08 -3.46 -14.11
C ASP A 86 0.72 -2.44 -13.28
N PHE A 87 0.13 -1.94 -12.19
CA PHE A 87 0.74 -0.94 -11.32
C PHE A 87 1.28 -1.59 -10.04
N TYR A 88 0.40 -2.08 -9.16
CA TYR A 88 0.82 -2.87 -8.00
C TYR A 88 0.69 -4.37 -8.28
N LYS A 89 1.61 -5.15 -7.70
CA LYS A 89 1.55 -6.60 -7.71
C LYS A 89 1.17 -7.13 -6.33
N ARG A 90 0.03 -7.81 -6.25
CA ARG A 90 -0.38 -8.56 -5.06
C ARG A 90 0.55 -9.76 -4.85
N GLN A 91 1.14 -9.87 -3.67
CA GLN A 91 2.04 -10.97 -3.28
C GLN A 91 1.78 -11.38 -1.82
N LYS A 92 2.09 -12.63 -1.46
CA LYS A 92 2.09 -13.06 -0.06
C LYS A 92 3.43 -12.71 0.58
N ILE A 93 3.37 -12.07 1.75
CA ILE A 93 4.52 -11.83 2.61
C ILE A 93 4.22 -12.29 4.03
N GLN A 94 5.28 -12.54 4.80
CA GLN A 94 5.16 -12.83 6.22
C GLN A 94 5.17 -11.54 7.04
N VAL A 95 4.21 -11.45 7.95
CA VAL A 95 4.08 -10.36 8.92
C VAL A 95 4.03 -10.92 10.33
N LYS A 96 4.57 -10.15 11.28
CA LYS A 96 4.63 -10.46 12.70
C LYS A 96 3.55 -9.68 13.45
N LEU A 97 2.74 -10.39 14.22
CA LEU A 97 1.71 -9.83 15.09
C LEU A 97 2.31 -9.42 16.45
N PRO A 98 1.61 -8.58 17.24
CA PRO A 98 2.07 -8.15 18.56
C PRO A 98 2.31 -9.29 19.55
N ASN A 99 1.59 -10.39 19.41
CA ASN A 99 1.75 -11.59 20.23
C ASN A 99 2.97 -12.45 19.83
N GLY A 100 3.68 -12.08 18.76
CA GLY A 100 4.84 -12.78 18.24
C GLY A 100 4.52 -13.77 17.11
N ASP A 101 3.25 -14.01 16.80
CA ASP A 101 2.84 -14.94 15.75
C ASP A 101 3.20 -14.40 14.36
N ILE A 102 3.49 -15.32 13.44
CA ILE A 102 3.77 -15.02 12.05
C ILE A 102 2.56 -15.45 11.21
N ASN A 103 2.05 -14.53 10.38
CA ASN A 103 1.00 -14.83 9.42
C ASN A 103 1.45 -14.49 8.00
N ASP A 104 1.05 -15.32 7.04
CA ASP A 104 1.14 -14.99 5.62
C ASP A 104 -0.04 -14.09 5.25
N CYS A 105 0.24 -12.92 4.68
CA CYS A 105 -0.77 -11.94 4.27
C CYS A 105 -0.52 -11.47 2.84
N TRP A 106 -1.58 -11.19 2.11
CA TRP A 106 -1.50 -10.51 0.82
C TRP A 106 -1.10 -9.04 1.02
N VAL A 107 -0.22 -8.54 0.18
CA VAL A 107 0.21 -7.13 0.16
C VAL A 107 0.35 -6.67 -1.27
N TYR A 108 0.12 -5.38 -1.52
CA TYR A 108 0.35 -4.73 -2.81
C TYR A 108 1.75 -4.11 -2.84
N LEU A 109 2.63 -4.62 -3.69
CA LEU A 109 4.01 -4.14 -3.85
C LEU A 109 4.20 -3.50 -5.22
N LEU A 110 5.01 -2.45 -5.32
CA LEU A 110 5.35 -1.82 -6.59
C LEU A 110 6.53 -2.56 -7.24
N PRO A 111 6.31 -3.35 -8.32
CA PRO A 111 7.36 -4.16 -8.92
C PRO A 111 8.31 -3.35 -9.81
N LYS A 112 7.79 -2.29 -10.44
CA LYS A 112 8.54 -1.42 -11.37
C LYS A 112 8.56 -0.01 -10.84
N TYR A 113 9.76 0.51 -10.60
CA TYR A 113 9.98 1.86 -10.09
C TYR A 113 11.31 2.40 -10.64
N PRO A 114 11.45 3.74 -10.77
CA PRO A 114 12.71 4.34 -11.17
C PRO A 114 13.74 4.23 -10.04
N ASP A 115 15.02 4.12 -10.39
CA ASP A 115 16.11 4.04 -9.40
C ASP A 115 16.17 5.24 -8.46
N SER A 116 15.66 6.39 -8.89
CA SER A 116 15.54 7.59 -8.05
C SER A 116 14.73 7.35 -6.78
N TYR A 117 13.77 6.41 -6.78
CA TYR A 117 12.99 6.06 -5.59
C TYR A 117 13.86 5.43 -4.50
N LEU A 118 14.94 4.75 -4.87
CA LEU A 118 15.88 4.18 -3.90
C LEU A 118 16.71 5.24 -3.17
N SER A 119 16.75 6.47 -3.69
CA SER A 119 17.43 7.60 -3.05
C SER A 119 16.49 8.44 -2.18
N LEU A 120 15.19 8.14 -2.16
CA LEU A 120 14.22 8.82 -1.32
C LEU A 120 14.33 8.39 0.14
N GLN A 121 13.78 9.21 1.03
CA GLN A 121 13.62 8.85 2.44
C GLN A 121 12.72 7.62 2.58
N TYR A 122 13.19 6.64 3.35
CA TYR A 122 12.40 5.47 3.72
C TYR A 122 11.63 5.74 5.01
N PHE A 123 10.40 5.22 5.06
CA PHE A 123 9.52 5.29 6.21
C PHE A 123 9.28 3.88 6.76
N ASP A 124 9.06 3.75 8.06
CA ASP A 124 8.63 2.50 8.70
C ASP A 124 7.09 2.48 8.91
N ASN A 125 6.46 3.64 8.90
CA ASN A 125 5.02 3.82 9.04
C ASN A 125 4.56 5.02 8.21
N TYR A 126 3.59 4.80 7.33
CA TYR A 126 2.94 5.88 6.60
C TYR A 126 1.86 6.57 7.43
N ASP A 127 1.83 7.89 7.44
CA ASP A 127 0.73 8.68 7.97
C ASP A 127 0.50 9.93 7.13
N SER A 128 -0.64 10.04 6.42
CA SER A 128 -0.95 11.22 5.59
C SER A 128 -0.91 12.55 6.36
N CYS A 129 -1.11 12.55 7.69
CA CYS A 129 -1.03 13.74 8.53
C CYS A 129 0.24 13.76 9.39
N GLY A 130 1.24 12.93 9.04
CA GLY A 130 2.48 12.79 9.79
C GLY A 130 3.37 14.04 9.72
N GLU A 131 4.42 14.05 10.55
CA GLU A 131 5.38 15.15 10.68
C GLU A 131 6.11 15.52 9.38
N HIS A 132 6.04 14.66 8.35
CA HIS A 132 6.60 14.94 7.02
C HIS A 132 5.84 16.04 6.26
N GLY A 133 4.61 16.41 6.66
CA GLY A 133 3.84 17.50 6.03
C GLY A 133 3.40 17.21 4.58
N LEU A 134 3.47 15.95 4.16
CA LEU A 134 3.13 15.49 2.81
C LEU A 134 1.76 14.82 2.81
N SER A 135 0.70 15.64 2.85
CA SER A 135 -0.66 15.11 2.84
C SER A 135 -1.02 14.46 1.50
N TYR A 136 -1.66 13.30 1.56
CA TYR A 136 -2.16 12.57 0.41
C TYR A 136 -3.20 13.38 -0.35
N VAL A 137 -3.05 13.44 -1.67
CA VAL A 137 -4.05 14.04 -2.56
C VAL A 137 -4.92 12.92 -3.13
N THR A 138 -6.22 12.96 -2.83
CA THR A 138 -7.19 11.94 -3.27
C THR A 138 -7.31 11.87 -4.78
N ARG A 139 -7.69 10.70 -5.34
CA ARG A 139 -7.84 10.52 -6.80
C ARG A 139 -8.80 11.54 -7.43
N TYR A 140 -9.87 11.92 -6.73
CA TYR A 140 -10.88 12.87 -7.21
C TYR A 140 -10.37 14.31 -7.33
N GLN A 141 -9.27 14.65 -6.66
CA GLN A 141 -8.66 15.98 -6.72
C GLN A 141 -7.56 16.07 -7.79
N ARG A 142 -7.28 14.99 -8.52
CA ARG A 142 -6.23 14.92 -9.54
C ARG A 142 -6.81 15.33 -10.88
N ASP A 143 -6.07 16.16 -11.62
CA ASP A 143 -6.41 16.45 -13.02
C ASP A 143 -6.23 15.16 -13.85
N PRO A 144 -7.29 14.66 -14.53
CA PRO A 144 -7.19 13.45 -15.35
C PRO A 144 -6.21 13.60 -16.52
N ASN A 145 -5.80 14.81 -16.88
CA ASN A 145 -4.82 15.09 -17.93
C ASN A 145 -3.39 15.32 -17.41
N ASP A 146 -3.14 15.29 -16.09
CA ASP A 146 -1.78 15.47 -15.58
C ASP A 146 -0.98 14.16 -15.82
N GLU A 147 -0.22 14.12 -16.92
CA GLU A 147 0.65 13.01 -17.31
C GLU A 147 1.74 12.68 -16.26
N LEU A 148 1.95 13.55 -15.27
CA LEU A 148 2.87 13.33 -14.14
C LEU A 148 2.18 12.67 -12.93
N SER A 149 0.88 12.38 -13.05
CA SER A 149 0.02 11.87 -11.97
C SER A 149 0.32 10.45 -11.52
N PHE A 150 0.71 9.64 -12.49
CA PHE A 150 1.11 8.25 -12.34
C PHE A 150 2.29 8.10 -13.29
N PRO A 151 3.41 7.50 -12.89
CA PRO A 151 4.46 7.19 -13.85
C PRO A 151 3.80 6.34 -14.93
N ASN A 152 3.62 6.94 -16.11
CA ASN A 152 3.15 6.28 -17.31
C ASN A 152 4.31 5.37 -17.72
N TRP A 153 4.47 4.22 -17.04
CA TRP A 153 5.44 3.19 -17.40
C TRP A 153 4.90 2.47 -18.63
N LYS A 154 4.64 3.24 -19.70
CA LYS A 154 4.65 2.68 -21.03
C LYS A 154 6.05 2.12 -21.20
N SER A 155 6.13 0.80 -21.15
CA SER A 155 7.31 0.03 -21.54
C SER A 155 7.90 0.69 -22.77
N SER A 156 9.03 1.38 -22.59
CA SER A 156 9.84 1.75 -23.72
C SER A 156 10.35 0.42 -24.26
N ASN A 157 9.77 -0.01 -25.39
CA ASN A 157 10.30 -1.09 -26.20
C ASN A 157 11.72 -0.76 -26.67
#